data_AF-A0A6A5AAR6-F1
#
_entry.id   AF-A0A6A5AAR6-F1
#
_cell.length_a   1.000
_cell.length_b   1.000
_cell.length_c   1.000
_cell.angle_alpha   90.00
_cell.angle_beta   90.00
_cell.angle_gamma   90.00
#
_symmetry.space_group_name_H-M   'P 1'
#
loop_
_entity.id
_entity.type
_entity.pdbx_description
1 polymer ?
#
loop_
_entity_poly.entity_id
_entity_poly.type
_entity_poly.pdbx_seq_one_letter_code
_entity_poly.pdbx_strand_id
1 'polypeptide(L)'
;MFKTHQHILEQVGALPNLDVQLYLTGNFAKTAPDATDVLRVLQKMTSTCVDSNSVDPISGLANLPLPTKLGRPKYHGILTAVANAHRHAEIGVFFCGPAAIKTTIRDTLHQVTTECHKAGNNVTLKYHPEVF
;
A
#
# COMPACT_ATOMS: atom_id res chain seq x y z
N MET A 1 9.78 -15.24 -2.83
CA MET A 1 9.57 -14.37 -1.66
C MET A 1 8.27 -14.64 -0.93
N PHE A 2 7.21 -15.15 -1.60
CA PHE A 2 5.89 -15.38 -0.98
C PHE A 2 5.41 -16.84 -0.97
N LYS A 3 6.17 -17.78 -1.56
CA LYS A 3 5.96 -19.26 -1.60
C LYS A 3 4.52 -19.70 -1.27
N THR A 4 4.22 -19.96 0.01
CA THR A 4 2.93 -20.52 0.46
C THR A 4 1.71 -19.62 0.18
N HIS A 5 1.87 -18.29 0.20
CA HIS A 5 0.77 -17.32 0.08
C HIS A 5 0.71 -16.62 -1.27
N GLN A 6 1.57 -17.00 -2.22
CA GLN A 6 1.64 -16.36 -3.53
C GLN A 6 0.30 -16.45 -4.28
N HIS A 7 -0.30 -17.64 -4.34
CA HIS A 7 -1.59 -17.85 -5.01
C HIS A 7 -2.71 -16.97 -4.45
N ILE A 8 -2.74 -16.74 -3.13
CA ILE A 8 -3.73 -15.86 -2.49
C ILE A 8 -3.51 -14.42 -2.94
N LEU A 9 -2.27 -13.93 -2.92
CA LEU A 9 -1.97 -12.55 -3.30
C LEU A 9 -2.28 -12.27 -4.78
N GLU A 10 -2.01 -13.24 -5.66
CA GLU A 10 -2.32 -13.15 -7.09
C GLU A 10 -3.84 -13.19 -7.36
N GLN A 11 -4.58 -14.02 -6.62
CA GLN A 11 -6.05 -14.06 -6.70
C GLN A 11 -6.69 -12.76 -6.19
N VAL A 12 -6.20 -12.25 -5.05
CA VAL A 12 -6.71 -11.03 -4.43
C VAL A 12 -6.40 -9.81 -5.32
N GLY A 13 -5.22 -9.77 -5.95
CA GLY A 13 -4.87 -8.70 -6.90
C GLY A 13 -5.78 -8.65 -8.14
N ALA A 14 -6.43 -9.76 -8.50
CA ALA A 14 -7.34 -9.83 -9.64
C ALA A 14 -8.81 -9.48 -9.30
N LEU A 15 -9.14 -9.21 -8.03
CA LEU A 15 -10.51 -8.92 -7.63
C LEU A 15 -10.96 -7.52 -8.10
N PRO A 16 -12.17 -7.39 -8.70
CA PRO A 16 -12.70 -6.08 -9.07
C PRO A 16 -12.99 -5.25 -7.81
N ASN A 17 -12.64 -3.97 -7.85
CA ASN A 17 -12.79 -3.01 -6.73
C ASN A 17 -11.85 -3.24 -5.55
N LEU A 18 -10.74 -3.96 -5.75
CA LEU A 18 -9.71 -4.12 -4.72
C LEU A 18 -8.35 -3.67 -5.24
N ASP A 19 -7.82 -2.61 -4.62
CA ASP A 19 -6.45 -2.16 -4.88
C ASP A 19 -5.49 -2.76 -3.86
N VAL A 20 -4.63 -3.66 -4.33
CA VAL A 20 -3.57 -4.28 -3.51
C VAL A 20 -2.25 -3.53 -3.72
N GLN A 21 -1.67 -3.04 -2.63
CA GLN A 21 -0.36 -2.40 -2.65
C GLN A 21 0.61 -3.09 -1.68
N LEU A 22 1.64 -3.73 -2.22
CA LEU A 22 2.70 -4.36 -1.43
C LEU A 22 3.83 -3.38 -1.10
N TYR A 23 4.35 -3.46 0.12
CA TYR A 23 5.52 -2.71 0.59
C TYR A 23 6.58 -3.66 1.17
N LEU A 24 7.77 -3.69 0.58
CA LEU A 24 8.92 -4.40 1.13
C LEU A 24 9.79 -3.45 1.94
N THR A 25 9.76 -3.59 3.26
CA THR A 25 10.40 -2.64 4.21
C THR A 25 11.79 -3.07 4.69
N GLY A 26 12.40 -4.08 4.06
CA GLY A 26 13.74 -4.54 4.42
C GLY A 26 14.82 -3.47 4.21
N ASN A 27 15.99 -3.66 4.82
CA ASN A 27 17.11 -2.74 4.69
C ASN A 27 17.79 -2.77 3.31
N PHE A 28 17.28 -3.56 2.35
CA PHE A 28 17.87 -3.72 1.01
C PHE A 28 18.12 -2.38 0.30
N ALA A 29 17.17 -1.44 0.40
CA ALA A 29 17.31 -0.10 -0.17
C ALA A 29 18.47 0.72 0.44
N LYS A 30 18.95 0.34 1.63
CA LYS A 30 20.09 0.99 2.31
C LYS A 30 21.39 0.23 2.09
N THR A 31 21.33 -1.10 2.02
CA THR A 31 22.52 -1.97 1.94
C THR A 31 22.98 -2.22 0.51
N ALA A 32 22.10 -2.08 -0.49
CA ALA A 32 22.40 -2.30 -1.89
C ALA A 32 21.64 -1.27 -2.78
N PRO A 33 22.06 0.02 -2.75
CA PRO A 33 21.38 1.09 -3.47
C PRO A 33 21.38 0.87 -4.99
N ASP A 34 22.50 0.45 -5.58
CA ASP A 34 22.60 0.25 -7.03
C ASP A 34 21.65 -0.84 -7.53
N ALA A 35 21.60 -1.98 -6.82
CA ALA A 35 20.66 -3.06 -7.13
C ALA A 35 19.20 -2.63 -6.95
N THR A 36 18.94 -1.77 -5.96
CA THR A 36 17.62 -1.18 -5.73
C THR A 36 17.18 -0.29 -6.89
N ASP A 37 18.09 0.52 -7.42
CA ASP A 37 17.80 1.41 -8.54
C ASP A 37 17.57 0.63 -9.84
N VAL A 38 18.35 -0.43 -10.08
CA VAL A 38 18.10 -1.35 -11.20
C VAL A 38 16.70 -1.95 -11.10
N LEU A 39 16.29 -2.44 -9.93
CA LEU A 39 14.93 -2.98 -9.74
C LEU A 39 13.84 -1.94 -9.99
N ARG A 40 14.05 -0.69 -9.58
CA ARG A 40 13.10 0.41 -9.85
C ARG A 40 13.01 0.75 -11.33
N VAL A 41 14.13 0.75 -12.04
CA VAL A 41 14.15 0.98 -13.49
C VAL A 41 13.42 -0.14 -14.23
N LEU A 42 13.72 -1.40 -13.89
CA LEU A 42 13.03 -2.57 -14.44
C LEU A 42 11.52 -2.49 -14.21
N GLN A 43 11.10 -2.16 -12.98
CA GLN A 43 9.68 -2.03 -12.65
C GLN A 43 8.98 -0.91 -13.44
N LYS A 44 9.65 0.22 -13.67
CA LYS A 44 9.10 1.31 -14.51
C LYS A 44 8.93 0.87 -15.96
N MET A 45 9.92 0.15 -16.51
CA MET A 45 9.86 -0.37 -17.87
C MET A 45 8.74 -1.41 -18.02
N THR A 46 8.58 -2.31 -17.05
CA THR A 46 7.52 -3.33 -17.09
C THR A 46 6.12 -2.76 -16.86
N SER A 47 5.99 -1.67 -16.09
CA SER A 47 4.69 -1.00 -15.88
C SER A 47 4.17 -0.30 -17.15
N THR A 48 5.04 0.02 -18.11
CA THR A 48 4.66 0.67 -19.38
C THR A 48 4.27 -0.30 -20.49
N CYS A 49 4.63 -1.58 -20.39
CA CYS A 49 4.18 -2.64 -21.29
C CYS A 49 3.10 -3.47 -20.59
N VAL A 50 1.84 -3.03 -20.75
CA VAL A 50 0.66 -3.65 -20.14
C VAL A 50 0.29 -4.92 -20.91
N ASP A 51 1.08 -5.98 -20.73
CA ASP A 51 0.66 -7.33 -21.09
C ASP A 51 -0.02 -7.98 -19.88
N SER A 52 -1.08 -8.74 -20.14
CA SER A 52 -1.92 -9.44 -19.15
C SER A 52 -1.18 -10.51 -18.33
N ASN A 53 0.15 -10.60 -18.47
CA ASN A 53 1.04 -11.55 -17.82
C ASN A 53 2.25 -10.85 -17.16
N SER A 54 2.19 -9.53 -16.95
CA SER A 54 3.29 -8.79 -16.33
C SER A 54 3.52 -9.26 -14.90
N VAL A 55 4.71 -9.79 -14.64
CA VAL A 55 5.17 -10.16 -13.30
C VAL A 55 5.90 -8.97 -12.70
N ASP A 56 5.51 -8.56 -11.49
CA ASP A 56 6.20 -7.49 -10.77
C ASP A 56 7.64 -7.92 -10.45
N PRO A 57 8.67 -7.25 -11.01
CA PRO A 57 10.06 -7.73 -10.93
C PRO A 57 10.65 -7.67 -9.51
N ILE A 58 9.98 -6.97 -8.59
CA ILE A 58 10.41 -6.82 -7.20
C ILE A 58 9.88 -7.97 -6.33
N SER A 59 8.58 -8.26 -6.43
CA SER A 59 7.92 -9.29 -5.62
C SER A 59 7.88 -10.67 -6.28
N GLY A 60 7.97 -10.70 -7.61
CA GLY A 60 7.75 -11.88 -8.45
C GLY A 60 6.27 -12.29 -8.56
N LEU A 61 5.32 -11.41 -8.20
CA LEU A 61 3.89 -11.69 -8.24
C LEU A 61 3.29 -11.22 -9.57
N ALA A 62 2.41 -12.03 -10.15
CA ALA A 62 1.59 -11.64 -11.29
C ALA A 62 0.29 -10.94 -10.83
N ASN A 63 -0.38 -10.25 -11.75
CA ASN A 63 -1.72 -9.68 -11.55
C ASN A 63 -1.88 -8.72 -10.37
N LEU A 64 -0.78 -8.08 -9.93
CA LEU A 64 -0.89 -6.99 -8.96
C LEU A 64 -1.42 -5.74 -9.67
N PRO A 65 -2.48 -5.09 -9.14
CA PRO A 65 -3.01 -3.86 -9.73
C PRO A 65 -2.03 -2.70 -9.57
N LEU A 66 -1.15 -2.75 -8.56
CA LEU A 66 -0.14 -1.74 -8.29
C LEU A 66 1.25 -2.39 -8.11
N PRO A 67 2.31 -1.76 -8.64
CA PRO A 67 3.68 -2.26 -8.51
C PRO A 67 4.16 -2.28 -7.06
N THR A 68 4.95 -3.27 -6.67
CA THR A 68 5.49 -3.38 -5.31
C THR A 68 6.39 -2.21 -4.97
N LYS A 69 6.18 -1.58 -3.80
CA LYS A 69 6.99 -0.45 -3.35
C LYS A 69 8.11 -0.92 -2.41
N LEU A 70 9.29 -0.33 -2.58
CA LEU A 70 10.41 -0.52 -1.67
C LEU A 70 10.42 0.58 -0.61
N GLY A 71 10.58 0.18 0.66
CA GLY A 71 10.57 1.07 1.81
C GLY A 71 9.22 1.08 2.54
N ARG A 72 9.13 1.95 3.56
CA ARG A 72 7.93 2.05 4.40
C ARG A 72 6.82 2.80 3.68
N PRO A 73 5.54 2.40 3.87
CA PRO A 73 4.40 3.16 3.37
C PRO A 73 4.37 4.56 3.98
N LYS A 74 4.07 5.54 3.14
CA LYS A 74 3.77 6.92 3.57
C LYS A 74 2.30 7.01 3.95
N TYR A 75 1.95 6.49 5.13
CA TYR A 75 0.54 6.36 5.56
C TYR A 75 -0.25 7.66 5.43
N HIS A 76 0.35 8.81 5.78
CA HIS A 76 -0.31 10.11 5.68
C HIS A 76 -0.79 10.38 4.25
N GLY A 77 0.10 10.33 3.27
CA GLY A 77 -0.25 10.56 1.87
C GLY A 77 -1.27 9.54 1.32
N ILE A 78 -1.19 8.28 1.74
CA ILE A 78 -2.16 7.24 1.34
C ILE A 78 -3.54 7.58 1.90
N LEU A 79 -3.64 7.85 3.20
CA LEU A 79 -4.91 8.12 3.87
C LEU A 79 -5.51 9.45 3.43
N THR A 80 -4.70 10.48 3.17
CA THR A 80 -5.15 11.75 2.59
C THR A 80 -5.71 11.55 1.19
N ALA A 81 -5.08 10.71 0.35
CA ALA A 81 -5.59 10.41 -0.98
C ALA A 81 -6.95 9.71 -0.92
N VAL A 82 -7.09 8.69 -0.06
CA VAL A 82 -8.36 7.99 0.19
C VAL A 82 -9.43 8.95 0.70
N ALA A 83 -9.09 9.78 1.69
CA ALA A 83 -10.01 10.76 2.27
C ALA A 83 -10.51 11.80 1.25
N ASN A 84 -9.66 12.20 0.31
CA ASN A 84 -10.01 13.15 -0.74
C ASN A 84 -10.83 12.51 -1.87
N ALA A 85 -10.59 11.23 -2.17
CA ALA A 85 -11.39 10.48 -3.14
C ALA A 85 -12.82 10.22 -2.62
N HIS A 86 -13.00 10.10 -1.31
CA HIS A 86 -14.27 9.80 -0.66
C HIS A 86 -14.70 10.91 0.31
N ARG A 87 -14.99 12.10 -0.23
CA ARG A 87 -15.36 13.26 0.60
C ARG A 87 -16.67 13.02 1.34
N HIS A 88 -16.75 13.53 2.57
CA HIS A 88 -17.93 13.41 3.45
C HIS A 88 -18.34 11.95 3.77
N ALA A 89 -17.45 10.98 3.58
CA ALA A 89 -17.70 9.58 3.85
C ALA A 89 -17.16 9.15 5.23
N GLU A 90 -17.70 8.05 5.72
CA GLU A 90 -17.10 7.29 6.82
C GLU A 90 -16.33 6.10 6.23
N ILE A 91 -15.05 5.98 6.61
CA ILE A 91 -14.11 5.00 6.06
C ILE A 91 -13.54 4.17 7.20
N GLY A 92 -13.77 2.86 7.17
CA GLY A 92 -13.18 1.91 8.11
C GLY A 92 -11.75 1.55 7.74
N VAL A 93 -10.84 1.60 8.71
CA VAL A 93 -9.42 1.24 8.56
C VAL A 93 -9.08 0.11 9.51
N PHE A 94 -8.89 -1.08 8.94
CA PHE A 94 -8.62 -2.32 9.65
C PHE A 94 -7.11 -2.59 9.67
N PHE A 95 -6.57 -2.96 10.83
CA PHE A 95 -5.14 -3.25 10.95
C PHE A 95 -4.86 -4.49 11.80
N CYS A 96 -4.14 -5.43 11.20
CA CYS A 96 -3.50 -6.57 11.85
C CYS A 96 -1.99 -6.50 11.60
N GLY A 97 -1.18 -6.53 12.67
CA GLY A 97 0.28 -6.48 12.56
C GLY A 97 0.99 -5.94 13.80
N PRO A 98 2.27 -5.58 13.68
CA PRO A 98 3.10 -5.17 14.81
C PRO A 98 2.55 -3.94 15.57
N ALA A 99 2.65 -3.96 16.90
CA ALA A 99 2.14 -2.90 17.78
C ALA A 99 2.71 -1.51 17.45
N ALA A 100 3.98 -1.43 17.04
CA ALA A 100 4.60 -0.16 16.64
C ALA A 100 3.87 0.49 15.44
N ILE A 101 3.48 -0.31 14.45
CA ILE A 101 2.76 0.17 13.26
C ILE A 101 1.32 0.55 13.62
N LYS A 102 0.68 -0.19 14.53
CA LYS A 102 -0.66 0.15 15.05
C LYS A 102 -0.72 1.56 15.61
N THR A 103 0.28 1.97 16.40
CA THR A 103 0.35 3.35 16.92
C THR A 103 0.52 4.37 15.79
N THR A 104 1.46 4.13 14.86
CA THR A 104 1.67 5.03 13.71
C THR A 104 0.40 5.23 12.87
N ILE A 105 -0.33 4.16 12.56
CA ILE A 105 -1.57 4.25 11.78
C ILE A 105 -2.61 5.07 12.53
N ARG A 106 -2.83 4.79 13.83
CA ARG A 106 -3.82 5.50 14.64
C ARG A 106 -3.55 7.01 14.70
N ASP A 107 -2.30 7.39 14.93
CA ASP A 107 -1.90 8.80 15.02
C ASP A 107 -2.08 9.49 13.66
N THR A 108 -1.72 8.79 12.58
CA THR A 108 -1.88 9.29 11.21
C THR A 108 -3.36 9.48 10.85
N LEU A 109 -4.24 8.56 11.25
CA LEU A 109 -5.69 8.68 11.00
C LEU A 109 -6.27 9.93 11.67
N HIS A 110 -5.90 10.18 12.93
CA HIS A 110 -6.31 11.38 13.64
C HIS A 110 -5.81 12.65 12.96
N GLN A 111 -4.54 12.67 12.55
CA GLN A 111 -3.94 13.79 11.84
C GLN A 111 -4.68 14.10 10.54
N VAL A 112 -4.86 13.10 9.67
CA VAL A 112 -5.50 13.26 8.35
C VAL A 112 -6.95 13.70 8.51
N THR A 113 -7.70 13.10 9.44
CA THR A 113 -9.09 13.50 9.71
C THR A 113 -9.18 14.98 10.09
N THR A 114 -8.29 15.44 10.99
CA THR A 114 -8.24 16.83 11.43
C THR A 114 -7.90 17.78 10.29
N GLU A 115 -6.93 17.43 9.44
CA GLU A 115 -6.53 18.23 8.28
C GLU A 115 -7.65 18.32 7.23
N CYS A 116 -8.32 17.20 6.94
CA CYS A 116 -9.46 17.17 6.02
C CYS A 116 -10.62 18.05 6.51
N HIS A 117 -10.95 18.00 7.81
CA HIS A 117 -12.01 18.83 8.39
C HIS A 117 -11.69 20.32 8.27
N LYS A 118 -10.43 20.72 8.53
CA LYS A 118 -9.98 22.10 8.33
C LYS A 118 -10.11 22.56 6.87
N ALA A 119 -9.97 21.64 5.92
CA ALA A 119 -10.15 21.88 4.49
C ALA A 119 -11.61 21.76 4.00
N GLY A 120 -12.59 21.64 4.91
CA GLY A 120 -14.01 21.51 4.59
C GLY A 120 -14.45 20.12 4.11
N ASN A 121 -13.59 19.11 4.22
CA ASN A 121 -13.93 17.72 3.94
C ASN A 121 -14.28 16.97 5.23
N ASN A 122 -15.57 16.79 5.51
CA ASN A 122 -16.08 16.12 6.71
C ASN A 122 -15.99 14.58 6.64
N VAL A 123 -14.85 14.06 6.21
CA VAL A 123 -14.56 12.61 6.18
C VAL A 123 -14.21 12.09 7.58
N THR A 124 -14.55 10.85 7.89
CA THR A 124 -14.17 10.20 9.15
C THR A 124 -13.40 8.92 8.86
N LEU A 125 -12.18 8.78 9.39
CA LEU A 125 -11.38 7.56 9.28
C LEU A 125 -11.44 6.78 10.61
N LYS A 126 -12.26 5.72 10.67
CA LYS A 126 -12.45 4.92 11.89
C LYS A 126 -11.45 3.78 11.96
N TYR A 127 -10.70 3.71 13.06
CA TYR A 127 -9.69 2.68 13.28
C TYR A 127 -10.30 1.41 13.93
N HIS A 128 -10.03 0.25 13.34
CA HIS A 128 -10.45 -1.07 13.82
C HIS A 128 -9.20 -1.96 14.01
N PRO A 129 -8.78 -2.24 15.26
CA PRO A 129 -7.70 -3.19 15.52
C PRO A 129 -8.22 -4.62 15.36
N GLU A 130 -7.60 -5.39 14.48
CA GLU A 130 -8.03 -6.76 14.18
C GLU A 130 -6.98 -7.78 14.64
N VAL A 131 -7.46 -8.97 15.05
CA VAL A 131 -6.65 -10.15 15.38
C VAL A 131 -7.24 -11.31 14.59
N PHE A 132 -6.62 -11.61 13.43
CA PHE A 132 -7.04 -12.68 12.51
C PHE A 132 -6.14 -13.91 12.65
#